data_AF-A0A4Q8LX43-F1
#
_entry.id   AF-A0A4Q8LX43-F1
#
_cell.length_a   1.000
_cell.length_b   1.000
_cell.length_c   1.000
_cell.angle_alpha   90.00
_cell.angle_beta   90.00
_cell.angle_gamma   90.00
#
_symmetry.space_group_name_H-M   'P 1'
#
loop_
_entity.id
_entity.type
_entity.pdbx_description
1 polymer ?
#
loop_
_entity_poly.entity_id
_entity_poly.type
_entity_poly.pdbx_seq_one_letter_code
_entity_poly.pdbx_strand_id
1 'polypeptide(L)'
;MNAPTTPPQDHAATVAPKLSVAPMMDWTDRHCRAFHRVLAPGALLYTEMVHANAVLQGDRERLLGHDAPEHPVALQLGGSAPERLAAAARIGQDYGYDEVNLNVGCPSDRVQAGRFGACLMKEPALVAECIAAMRAAVSIPVTVKCRLGVDELEDYAHFAGFIDTVAATGCDTFIVHARKAWLDGLSPKENREIPPLRYEWAYRLKRERPQLTISLNGGIADLEAIATHLTQVDAVMLGRAAYHDPYLLHRADAQLAGTQVRPREELLRALRPYVEAALARGVALKHITRHVLGLYAGQPGGRQFRQILSEGAHRPGADWSLVERALAATGAPLTAAA
;
A
#
# COMPACT_ATOMS: atom_id res chain seq x y z
N MET A 1 -26.97 -35.59 9.71
CA MET A 1 -27.26 -34.41 8.88
C MET A 1 -25.93 -33.79 8.53
N ASN A 2 -25.38 -34.10 7.36
CA ASN A 2 -24.09 -33.59 6.93
C ASN A 2 -24.29 -32.19 6.38
N ALA A 3 -23.63 -31.20 6.98
CA ALA A 3 -23.59 -29.84 6.46
C ALA A 3 -22.96 -29.86 5.06
N PRO A 4 -23.52 -29.15 4.07
CA PRO A 4 -22.93 -29.09 2.74
C PRO A 4 -21.62 -28.31 2.83
N THR A 5 -20.51 -28.97 2.51
CA THR A 5 -19.23 -28.32 2.24
C THR A 5 -19.34 -27.55 0.94
N THR A 6 -19.43 -26.23 1.04
CA THR A 6 -19.30 -25.33 -0.11
C THR A 6 -17.91 -25.52 -0.74
N PRO A 7 -17.81 -25.80 -2.05
CA PRO A 7 -16.51 -25.91 -2.71
C PRO A 7 -15.74 -24.59 -2.59
N PRO A 8 -14.39 -24.61 -2.53
CA PRO A 8 -13.60 -23.39 -2.53
C PRO A 8 -13.95 -22.58 -3.78
N GLN A 9 -14.31 -21.31 -3.58
CA GLN A 9 -14.46 -20.38 -4.68
C GLN A 9 -13.07 -20.13 -5.27
N ASP A 10 -12.85 -20.60 -6.51
CA ASP A 10 -11.69 -20.22 -7.30
C ASP A 10 -11.84 -18.74 -7.66
N HIS A 11 -11.14 -17.88 -6.92
CA HIS A 11 -11.00 -16.48 -7.30
C HIS A 11 -10.23 -16.45 -8.64
N ALA A 12 -10.82 -15.85 -9.68
CA ALA A 12 -10.22 -15.81 -11.00
C ALA A 12 -8.79 -15.25 -10.91
N ALA A 13 -7.81 -16.03 -11.37
CA ALA A 13 -6.40 -15.68 -11.32
C ALA A 13 -6.08 -14.53 -12.30
N THR A 14 -6.36 -13.30 -11.92
CA THR A 14 -5.73 -12.13 -12.51
C THR A 14 -4.26 -12.13 -12.11
N VAL A 15 -3.35 -11.94 -13.07
CA VAL A 15 -1.91 -11.84 -12.78
C VAL A 15 -1.70 -10.70 -11.79
N ALA A 16 -1.29 -11.05 -10.57
CA ALA A 16 -1.06 -10.07 -9.51
C ALA A 16 -0.02 -9.04 -9.95
N PRO A 17 -0.23 -7.72 -9.71
CA PRO A 17 0.73 -6.70 -10.07
C PRO A 17 2.11 -6.95 -9.45
N LYS A 18 3.17 -6.85 -10.26
CA LYS A 18 4.57 -6.99 -9.81
C LYS A 18 5.04 -5.84 -8.91
N LEU A 19 4.30 -4.73 -8.90
CA LEU A 19 4.60 -3.53 -8.15
C LEU A 19 3.37 -3.10 -7.36
N SER A 20 3.58 -2.75 -6.08
CA SER A 20 2.55 -2.16 -5.24
C SER A 20 3.09 -1.02 -4.39
N VAL A 21 2.19 -0.16 -3.90
CA VAL A 21 2.51 0.88 -2.92
C VAL A 21 1.99 0.48 -1.55
N ALA A 22 2.84 0.52 -0.53
CA ALA A 22 2.47 0.07 0.80
C ALA A 22 1.35 0.90 1.44
N PRO A 23 0.48 0.29 2.24
CA PRO A 23 -0.48 1.01 3.08
C PRO A 23 0.28 1.81 4.14
N MET A 24 0.08 3.13 4.16
CA MET A 24 0.81 4.05 5.03
C MET A 24 -0.15 5.07 5.64
N MET A 25 -0.38 4.96 6.95
CA MET A 25 -1.20 5.91 7.73
C MET A 25 -0.76 7.36 7.49
N ASP A 26 -1.74 8.24 7.39
CA ASP A 26 -1.69 9.65 7.06
C ASP A 26 -1.11 10.00 5.68
N TRP A 27 -0.73 8.99 4.88
CA TRP A 27 -0.08 9.16 3.58
C TRP A 27 -0.93 8.63 2.44
N THR A 28 -1.27 7.33 2.41
CA THR A 28 -1.97 6.70 1.28
C THR A 28 -3.49 6.89 1.32
N ASP A 29 -3.93 8.12 1.58
CA ASP A 29 -5.32 8.53 1.40
C ASP A 29 -5.69 8.59 -0.10
N ARG A 30 -6.96 8.88 -0.41
CA ARG A 30 -7.46 8.90 -1.79
C ARG A 30 -6.73 9.91 -2.69
N HIS A 31 -6.24 11.02 -2.12
CA HIS A 31 -5.53 12.05 -2.88
C HIS A 31 -4.11 11.61 -3.24
N CYS A 32 -3.43 10.95 -2.30
CA CYS A 32 -2.15 10.31 -2.58
C CYS A 32 -2.27 9.20 -3.61
N ARG A 33 -3.31 8.34 -3.49
CA ARG A 33 -3.53 7.24 -4.44
C ARG A 33 -3.88 7.74 -5.83
N ALA A 34 -4.67 8.81 -5.97
CA ALA A 34 -4.91 9.46 -7.25
C ALA A 34 -3.60 9.91 -7.92
N PHE A 35 -2.68 10.50 -7.15
CA PHE A 35 -1.36 10.86 -7.67
C PHE A 35 -0.50 9.63 -8.01
N HIS A 36 -0.47 8.62 -7.14
CA HIS A 36 0.27 7.39 -7.40
C HIS A 36 -0.24 6.64 -8.63
N ARG A 37 -1.54 6.67 -8.92
CA ARG A 37 -2.10 6.08 -10.15
C ARG A 37 -1.56 6.77 -11.40
N VAL A 38 -1.43 8.10 -11.38
CA VAL A 38 -0.83 8.84 -12.50
C VAL A 38 0.62 8.40 -12.72
N LEU A 39 1.36 8.15 -11.64
CA LEU A 39 2.76 7.73 -11.69
C LEU A 39 2.92 6.27 -12.12
N ALA A 40 2.09 5.38 -11.60
CA ALA A 40 2.20 3.94 -11.80
C ALA A 40 0.83 3.33 -12.18
N PRO A 41 0.40 3.45 -13.45
CA PRO A 41 -0.84 2.87 -13.93
C PRO A 41 -0.94 1.36 -13.73
N GLY A 42 0.17 0.62 -13.70
CA GLY A 42 0.20 -0.83 -13.52
C GLY A 42 0.29 -1.30 -12.06
N ALA A 43 0.53 -0.41 -11.10
CA ALA A 43 0.73 -0.80 -9.70
C ALA A 43 -0.58 -1.06 -8.95
N LEU A 44 -0.53 -2.00 -8.00
CA LEU A 44 -1.56 -2.16 -6.97
C LEU A 44 -1.39 -1.10 -5.88
N LEU A 45 -2.42 -0.28 -5.68
CA LEU A 45 -2.44 0.72 -4.62
C LEU A 45 -3.12 0.17 -3.38
N TYR A 46 -2.64 0.53 -2.18
CA TYR A 46 -3.30 0.18 -0.93
C TYR A 46 -3.85 1.42 -0.25
N THR A 47 -5.01 1.29 0.38
CA THR A 47 -5.54 2.30 1.30
C THR A 47 -4.62 2.50 2.50
N GLU A 48 -4.89 3.51 3.32
CA GLU A 48 -4.50 3.44 4.72
C GLU A 48 -5.15 2.23 5.40
N MET A 49 -4.59 1.79 6.53
CA MET A 49 -5.20 0.72 7.32
C MET A 49 -6.48 1.23 7.99
N VAL A 50 -7.61 0.57 7.73
CA VAL A 50 -8.91 0.90 8.33
C VAL A 50 -9.32 -0.20 9.31
N HIS A 51 -9.65 0.18 10.54
CA HIS A 51 -10.12 -0.79 11.53
C HIS A 51 -11.50 -1.35 11.14
N ALA A 52 -11.72 -2.67 11.24
CA ALA A 52 -12.96 -3.33 10.86
C ALA A 52 -14.19 -2.70 11.53
N ASN A 53 -14.16 -2.46 12.85
CA ASN A 53 -15.23 -1.73 13.55
C ASN A 53 -15.52 -0.33 12.99
N ALA A 54 -14.50 0.40 12.52
CA ALA A 54 -14.72 1.71 11.91
C ALA A 54 -15.48 1.58 10.58
N VAL A 55 -15.20 0.54 9.79
CA VAL A 55 -15.99 0.23 8.58
C VAL A 55 -17.44 -0.12 8.92
N LEU A 56 -17.64 -0.90 9.99
CA LEU A 56 -18.98 -1.35 10.38
C LEU A 56 -19.84 -0.21 10.93
N GLN A 57 -19.26 0.69 11.72
CA GLN A 57 -20.01 1.66 12.56
C GLN A 57 -19.78 3.13 12.18
N GLY A 58 -18.72 3.43 11.43
CA GLY A 58 -18.31 4.79 11.11
C GLY A 58 -18.86 5.32 9.78
N ASP A 59 -18.38 6.50 9.42
CA ASP A 59 -18.64 7.13 8.13
C ASP A 59 -17.86 6.41 7.01
N ARG A 60 -18.56 5.53 6.29
CA ARG A 60 -17.97 4.68 5.26
C ARG A 60 -17.53 5.47 4.04
N GLU A 61 -18.22 6.55 3.66
CA GLU A 61 -17.76 7.36 2.53
C GLU A 61 -16.41 7.98 2.85
N ARG A 62 -16.25 8.55 4.06
CA ARG A 62 -14.96 9.10 4.49
C ARG A 62 -13.86 8.04 4.57
N LEU A 63 -14.18 6.84 5.06
CA LEU A 63 -13.20 5.77 5.31
C LEU A 63 -12.83 4.97 4.06
N LEU A 64 -13.78 4.73 3.17
CA LEU A 64 -13.67 3.77 2.06
C LEU A 64 -13.87 4.37 0.68
N GLY A 65 -14.44 5.56 0.58
CA GLY A 65 -14.66 6.21 -0.71
C GLY A 65 -13.34 6.39 -1.46
N HIS A 66 -13.39 6.13 -2.77
CA HIS A 66 -12.29 6.26 -3.71
C HIS A 66 -12.87 6.60 -5.09
N ASP A 67 -12.06 7.23 -5.94
CA ASP A 67 -12.47 7.58 -7.30
C ASP A 67 -12.11 6.45 -8.28
N ALA A 68 -12.91 6.26 -9.34
CA ALA A 68 -12.75 5.18 -10.31
C ALA A 68 -11.34 5.02 -10.94
N PRO A 69 -10.53 6.08 -11.14
CA PRO A 69 -9.17 5.91 -11.64
C PRO A 69 -8.26 5.11 -10.70
N GLU A 70 -8.60 4.94 -9.42
CA GLU A 70 -7.70 4.32 -8.43
C GLU A 70 -7.45 2.82 -8.67
N HIS A 71 -8.24 2.12 -9.49
CA HIS A 71 -8.06 0.68 -9.76
C HIS A 71 -6.74 0.33 -10.50
N PRO A 72 -6.08 -0.80 -10.16
CA PRO A 72 -6.42 -1.71 -9.07
C PRO A 72 -6.04 -1.16 -7.68
N VAL A 73 -6.96 -1.23 -6.71
CA VAL A 73 -6.82 -0.75 -5.34
C VAL A 73 -7.29 -1.79 -4.31
N ALA A 74 -6.46 -2.00 -3.29
CA ALA A 74 -6.70 -2.91 -2.19
C ALA A 74 -7.09 -2.15 -0.91
N LEU A 75 -8.13 -2.63 -0.23
CA LEU A 75 -8.51 -2.16 1.11
C LEU A 75 -7.70 -2.92 2.16
N GLN A 76 -6.88 -2.23 2.94
CA GLN A 76 -6.24 -2.84 4.11
C GLN A 76 -7.11 -2.71 5.36
N LEU A 77 -7.51 -3.84 5.94
CA LEU A 77 -8.25 -3.94 7.19
C LEU A 77 -7.34 -4.25 8.38
N GLY A 78 -7.71 -3.71 9.54
CA GLY A 78 -7.18 -4.08 10.85
C GLY A 78 -8.26 -4.63 11.77
N GLY A 79 -7.99 -5.77 12.42
CA GLY A 79 -8.89 -6.39 13.39
C GLY A 79 -8.44 -7.82 13.73
N SER A 80 -9.15 -8.47 14.64
CA SER A 80 -8.89 -9.85 15.08
C SER A 80 -10.15 -10.65 15.39
N ALA A 81 -11.33 -10.12 15.07
CA ALA A 81 -12.60 -10.79 15.22
C ALA A 81 -13.07 -11.30 13.84
N PRO A 82 -13.06 -12.61 13.57
CA PRO A 82 -13.32 -13.18 12.24
C PRO A 82 -14.63 -12.69 11.62
N GLU A 83 -15.72 -12.68 12.39
CA GLU A 83 -17.05 -12.27 11.93
C GLU A 83 -17.12 -10.79 11.56
N ARG A 84 -16.40 -9.93 12.30
CA ARG A 84 -16.34 -8.49 12.03
C ARG A 84 -15.47 -8.18 10.82
N LEU A 85 -14.36 -8.90 10.66
CA LEU A 85 -13.50 -8.79 9.50
C LEU A 85 -14.21 -9.27 8.23
N ALA A 86 -14.96 -10.38 8.29
CA ALA A 86 -15.78 -10.86 7.20
C ALA A 86 -16.83 -9.82 6.75
N ALA A 87 -17.55 -9.24 7.71
CA ALA A 87 -18.53 -8.19 7.42
C ALA A 87 -17.87 -6.92 6.83
N ALA A 88 -16.71 -6.50 7.35
CA ALA A 88 -15.97 -5.36 6.82
C ALA A 88 -15.39 -5.64 5.42
N ALA A 89 -14.92 -6.87 5.15
CA ALA A 89 -14.45 -7.28 3.83
C ALA A 89 -15.56 -7.23 2.79
N ARG A 90 -16.77 -7.70 3.14
CA ARG A 90 -17.95 -7.61 2.28
C ARG A 90 -18.30 -6.17 1.93
N ILE A 91 -18.29 -5.27 2.92
CA ILE A 91 -18.48 -3.84 2.67
C ILE A 91 -17.39 -3.30 1.75
N GLY A 92 -16.12 -3.70 1.95
CA GLY A 92 -15.03 -3.34 1.05
C GLY A 92 -15.31 -3.77 -0.40
N GLN A 93 -15.71 -5.02 -0.62
CA GLN A 93 -16.09 -5.49 -1.95
C GLN A 93 -17.26 -4.69 -2.54
N ASP A 94 -18.29 -4.41 -1.74
CA ASP A 94 -19.46 -3.63 -2.20
C ASP A 94 -19.09 -2.18 -2.56
N TYR A 95 -18.02 -1.64 -1.96
CA TYR A 95 -17.41 -0.37 -2.33
C TYR A 95 -16.56 -0.43 -3.60
N GLY A 96 -16.32 -1.62 -4.15
CA GLY A 96 -15.60 -1.82 -5.41
C GLY A 96 -14.11 -2.12 -5.30
N TYR A 97 -13.56 -2.35 -4.10
CA TYR A 97 -12.14 -2.71 -3.98
C TYR A 97 -11.79 -4.01 -4.72
N ASP A 98 -10.60 -4.06 -5.31
CA ASP A 98 -10.14 -5.22 -6.09
C ASP A 98 -9.55 -6.33 -5.20
N GLU A 99 -9.17 -5.99 -3.97
CA GLU A 99 -8.55 -6.88 -2.99
C GLU A 99 -8.88 -6.41 -1.57
N VAL A 100 -9.02 -7.35 -0.62
CA VAL A 100 -9.02 -7.05 0.82
C VAL A 100 -7.77 -7.64 1.46
N ASN A 101 -6.98 -6.80 2.13
CA ASN A 101 -5.74 -7.22 2.79
C ASN A 101 -5.87 -7.13 4.31
N LEU A 102 -5.43 -8.15 5.04
CA LEU A 102 -5.35 -8.11 6.50
C LEU A 102 -3.98 -7.61 6.96
N ASN A 103 -3.98 -6.59 7.82
CA ASN A 103 -2.77 -6.10 8.46
C ASN A 103 -2.34 -7.01 9.62
N VAL A 104 -1.19 -7.67 9.47
CA VAL A 104 -0.51 -8.47 10.49
C VAL A 104 0.93 -7.96 10.69
N GLY A 105 1.14 -6.64 10.56
CA GLY A 105 2.50 -6.07 10.50
C GLY A 105 2.71 -4.72 11.14
N CYS A 106 1.65 -3.99 11.54
CA CYS A 106 1.77 -2.72 12.23
C CYS A 106 2.11 -2.91 13.72
N PRO A 107 3.23 -2.36 14.24
CA PRO A 107 3.63 -2.54 15.63
C PRO A 107 3.18 -1.40 16.57
N SER A 108 2.35 -0.45 16.14
CA SER A 108 2.02 0.72 17.00
C SER A 108 1.15 0.36 18.21
N ASP A 109 1.34 1.06 19.31
CA ASP A 109 0.63 0.84 20.58
C ASP A 109 -0.89 0.84 20.43
N ARG A 110 -1.46 1.78 19.67
CA ARG A 110 -2.91 1.85 19.41
C ARG A 110 -3.45 0.59 18.73
N VAL A 111 -2.62 -0.03 17.88
CA VAL A 111 -2.96 -1.23 17.13
C VAL A 111 -2.84 -2.47 18.02
N GLN A 112 -1.81 -2.52 18.85
CA GLN A 112 -1.65 -3.57 19.85
C GLN A 112 -2.78 -3.54 20.90
N ALA A 113 -3.16 -2.37 21.41
CA ALA A 113 -4.24 -2.19 22.37
C ALA A 113 -5.61 -2.63 21.80
N GLY A 114 -5.81 -2.45 20.48
CA GLY A 114 -6.99 -2.97 19.78
C GLY A 114 -6.90 -4.45 19.40
N ARG A 115 -5.80 -5.15 19.77
CA ARG A 115 -5.51 -6.54 19.42
C ARG A 115 -5.48 -6.82 17.91
N PHE A 116 -4.79 -6.00 17.12
CA PHE A 116 -4.56 -6.28 15.70
C PHE A 116 -3.14 -5.90 15.27
N GLY A 117 -2.79 -6.13 14.00
CA GLY A 117 -1.46 -5.81 13.48
C GLY A 117 -0.39 -6.83 13.88
N ALA A 118 0.83 -6.36 14.17
CA ALA A 118 1.99 -7.24 14.34
C ALA A 118 1.85 -8.24 15.49
N CYS A 119 1.10 -7.91 16.56
CA CYS A 119 0.89 -8.83 17.67
C CYS A 119 0.23 -10.16 17.25
N LEU A 120 -0.55 -10.15 16.15
CA LEU A 120 -1.18 -11.34 15.60
C LEU A 120 -0.18 -12.35 15.00
N MET A 121 1.08 -11.98 14.80
CA MET A 121 2.16 -12.93 14.47
C MET A 121 2.35 -14.00 15.56
N LYS A 122 1.89 -13.74 16.80
CA LYS A 122 1.91 -14.71 17.91
C LYS A 122 0.70 -15.66 17.89
N GLU A 123 -0.31 -15.39 17.07
CA GLU A 123 -1.61 -16.08 17.06
C GLU A 123 -1.96 -16.58 15.63
N PRO A 124 -1.12 -17.43 14.99
CA PRO A 124 -1.33 -17.86 13.60
C PRO A 124 -2.68 -18.55 13.36
N ALA A 125 -3.18 -19.31 14.34
CA ALA A 125 -4.50 -19.95 14.26
C ALA A 125 -5.64 -18.91 14.17
N LEU A 126 -5.57 -17.84 14.96
CA LEU A 126 -6.56 -16.76 14.92
C LEU A 126 -6.51 -16.00 13.58
N VAL A 127 -5.30 -15.77 13.05
CA VAL A 127 -5.16 -15.15 11.72
C VAL A 127 -5.78 -16.05 10.65
N ALA A 128 -5.56 -17.37 10.73
CA ALA A 128 -6.19 -18.33 9.82
C ALA A 128 -7.73 -18.30 9.92
N GLU A 129 -8.30 -18.26 11.13
CA GLU A 129 -9.74 -18.10 11.33
C GLU A 129 -10.28 -16.80 10.70
N CYS A 130 -9.56 -15.68 10.90
CA CYS A 130 -9.92 -14.39 10.31
C CYS A 130 -9.91 -14.44 8.78
N ILE A 131 -8.86 -15.00 8.19
CA ILE A 131 -8.71 -15.10 6.74
C ILE A 131 -9.75 -16.04 6.13
N ALA A 132 -10.00 -17.19 6.75
CA ALA A 132 -11.04 -18.11 6.32
C ALA A 132 -12.42 -17.42 6.31
N ALA A 133 -12.76 -16.67 7.37
CA ALA A 133 -14.02 -15.95 7.46
C ALA A 133 -14.13 -14.82 6.41
N MET A 134 -13.06 -14.06 6.19
CA MET A 134 -13.00 -13.02 5.16
C MET A 134 -13.19 -13.60 3.76
N ARG A 135 -12.44 -14.66 3.41
CA ARG A 135 -12.54 -15.34 2.11
C ARG A 135 -13.93 -15.90 1.85
N ALA A 136 -14.57 -16.48 2.86
CA ALA A 136 -15.94 -16.98 2.73
C ALA A 136 -16.99 -15.88 2.48
N ALA A 137 -16.67 -14.62 2.79
CA ALA A 137 -17.60 -13.49 2.69
C ALA A 137 -17.47 -12.69 1.38
N VAL A 138 -16.40 -12.87 0.61
CA VAL A 138 -16.11 -12.07 -0.59
C VAL A 138 -15.65 -12.95 -1.76
N SER A 139 -15.83 -12.46 -2.98
CA SER A 139 -15.36 -13.07 -4.22
C SER A 139 -14.04 -12.45 -4.75
N ILE A 140 -13.58 -11.35 -4.18
CA ILE A 140 -12.27 -10.74 -4.47
C ILE A 140 -11.15 -11.39 -3.63
N PRO A 141 -9.87 -11.32 -4.06
CA PRO A 141 -8.75 -11.83 -3.29
C PRO A 141 -8.69 -11.31 -1.85
N VAL A 142 -8.36 -12.20 -0.93
CA VAL A 142 -8.02 -11.86 0.46
C VAL A 142 -6.57 -12.22 0.74
N THR A 143 -5.77 -11.22 1.09
CA THR A 143 -4.31 -11.35 1.21
C THR A 143 -3.82 -10.93 2.60
N VAL A 144 -2.57 -11.26 2.95
CA VAL A 144 -1.98 -10.91 4.25
C VAL A 144 -0.72 -10.08 4.09
N LYS A 145 -0.64 -8.96 4.81
CA LYS A 145 0.62 -8.22 4.96
C LYS A 145 1.20 -8.41 6.35
N CYS A 146 2.36 -9.06 6.44
CA CYS A 146 3.00 -9.42 7.70
C CYS A 146 4.45 -8.94 7.81
N ARG A 147 5.08 -9.30 8.93
CA ARG A 147 6.52 -9.17 9.19
C ARG A 147 7.17 -10.55 9.27
N LEU A 148 8.48 -10.58 9.52
CA LEU A 148 9.22 -11.83 9.71
C LEU A 148 9.01 -12.50 11.08
N GLY A 149 8.43 -11.77 12.03
CA GLY A 149 8.34 -12.19 13.43
C GLY A 149 8.12 -11.00 14.34
N VAL A 150 7.96 -11.28 15.64
CA VAL A 150 7.79 -10.26 16.68
C VAL A 150 8.63 -10.56 17.90
N ASP A 151 9.20 -9.52 18.49
CA ASP A 151 10.05 -9.57 19.67
C ASP A 151 11.18 -10.62 19.53
N GLU A 152 11.21 -11.63 20.41
CA GLU A 152 12.14 -12.75 20.40
C GLU A 152 11.72 -13.88 19.46
N LEU A 153 10.48 -13.88 18.96
CA LEU A 153 9.97 -14.84 17.97
C LEU A 153 10.44 -14.44 16.56
N GLU A 154 11.74 -14.59 16.32
CA GLU A 154 12.42 -14.26 15.06
C GLU A 154 13.34 -15.41 14.62
N ASP A 155 12.74 -16.51 14.16
CA ASP A 155 13.43 -17.51 13.34
C ASP A 155 12.58 -17.94 12.14
N TYR A 156 13.26 -18.51 11.15
CA TYR A 156 12.63 -18.87 9.88
C TYR A 156 11.55 -19.92 10.04
N ALA A 157 11.70 -20.88 10.96
CA ALA A 157 10.74 -21.97 11.13
C ALA A 157 9.40 -21.43 11.68
N HIS A 158 9.44 -20.52 12.66
CA HIS A 158 8.23 -19.85 13.14
C HIS A 158 7.58 -18.98 12.07
N PHE A 159 8.37 -18.20 11.32
CA PHE A 159 7.85 -17.40 10.19
C PHE A 159 7.18 -18.28 9.13
N ALA A 160 7.85 -19.34 8.70
CA ALA A 160 7.34 -20.28 7.72
C ALA A 160 6.07 -21.00 8.23
N GLY A 161 6.06 -21.43 9.49
CA GLY A 161 4.90 -22.04 10.12
C GLY A 161 3.69 -21.11 10.22
N PHE A 162 3.91 -19.81 10.47
CA PHE A 162 2.85 -18.80 10.38
C PHE A 162 2.25 -18.74 8.97
N ILE A 163 3.11 -18.67 7.94
CA ILE A 163 2.67 -18.62 6.54
C ILE A 163 1.90 -19.89 6.18
N ASP A 164 2.41 -21.07 6.52
CA ASP A 164 1.78 -22.35 6.20
C ASP A 164 0.41 -22.50 6.88
N THR A 165 0.28 -22.04 8.13
CA THR A 165 -0.99 -22.06 8.87
C THR A 165 -2.05 -21.19 8.19
N VAL A 166 -1.67 -20.00 7.74
CA VAL A 166 -2.59 -19.09 7.04
C VAL A 166 -2.88 -19.59 5.62
N ALA A 167 -1.87 -20.12 4.92
CA ALA A 167 -2.02 -20.63 3.57
C ALA A 167 -2.96 -21.84 3.48
N ALA A 168 -3.04 -22.66 4.54
CA ALA A 168 -3.98 -23.78 4.64
C ALA A 168 -5.47 -23.34 4.53
N THR A 169 -5.76 -22.05 4.73
CA THR A 169 -7.11 -21.49 4.54
C THR A 169 -7.44 -21.17 3.08
N GLY A 170 -6.49 -21.32 2.16
CA GLY A 170 -6.59 -20.94 0.76
C GLY A 170 -6.12 -19.52 0.44
N CYS A 171 -5.48 -18.82 1.38
CA CYS A 171 -4.75 -17.58 1.10
C CYS A 171 -3.43 -17.90 0.40
N ASP A 172 -3.24 -17.37 -0.80
CA ASP A 172 -2.05 -17.64 -1.62
C ASP A 172 -1.05 -16.47 -1.66
N THR A 173 -1.47 -15.27 -1.25
CA THR A 173 -0.70 -14.04 -1.44
C THR A 173 -0.26 -13.42 -0.12
N PHE A 174 1.06 -13.26 0.03
CA PHE A 174 1.69 -12.74 1.24
C PHE A 174 2.62 -11.57 0.92
N ILE A 175 2.36 -10.43 1.54
CA ILE A 175 3.21 -9.25 1.49
C ILE A 175 4.12 -9.25 2.73
N VAL A 176 5.40 -9.50 2.53
CA VAL A 176 6.37 -9.71 3.62
C VAL A 176 7.22 -8.47 3.80
N HIS A 177 6.99 -7.73 4.89
CA HIS A 177 7.98 -6.76 5.34
C HIS A 177 9.16 -7.53 5.95
N ALA A 178 10.31 -7.51 5.27
CA ALA A 178 11.51 -8.25 5.62
C ALA A 178 12.26 -7.74 6.87
N ARG A 179 11.53 -7.23 7.87
CA ARG A 179 12.01 -6.90 9.21
C ARG A 179 11.06 -7.53 10.22
N LYS A 180 11.59 -7.98 11.36
CA LYS A 180 10.74 -8.23 12.54
C LYS A 180 10.12 -6.95 13.09
N ALA A 181 9.18 -7.07 14.01
CA ALA A 181 8.70 -5.96 14.82
C ALA A 181 9.09 -6.17 16.29
N TRP A 182 9.49 -5.10 16.96
CA TRP A 182 9.45 -5.02 18.42
C TRP A 182 8.11 -4.39 18.82
N LEU A 183 7.37 -5.08 19.67
CA LEU A 183 6.10 -4.61 20.20
C LEU A 183 6.28 -3.66 21.38
N ASP A 184 7.42 -3.73 22.08
CA ASP A 184 7.78 -2.80 23.12
C ASP A 184 9.15 -2.15 22.84
N GLY A 185 9.37 -0.96 23.40
CA GLY A 185 10.66 -0.27 23.38
C GLY A 185 11.03 0.47 22.09
N LEU A 186 10.32 0.27 20.97
CA LEU A 186 10.56 1.00 19.71
C LEU A 186 9.29 1.64 19.15
N SER A 187 9.39 2.91 18.74
CA SER A 187 8.33 3.56 17.99
C SER A 187 8.07 2.88 16.64
N PRO A 188 6.90 3.10 16.01
CA PRO A 188 6.62 2.58 14.66
C PRO A 188 7.64 3.02 13.60
N LYS A 189 8.27 4.19 13.76
CA LYS A 189 9.33 4.66 12.86
C LYS A 189 10.59 3.84 13.05
N GLU A 190 11.06 3.70 14.28
CA GLU A 190 12.26 2.92 14.62
C GLU A 190 12.11 1.45 14.23
N ASN A 191 10.91 0.89 14.38
CA ASN A 191 10.55 -0.45 13.90
C ASN A 191 10.71 -0.67 12.37
N ARG A 192 10.91 0.40 11.59
CA ARG A 192 11.19 0.35 10.15
C ARG A 192 12.63 0.71 9.80
N GLU A 193 13.46 1.03 10.79
CA GLU A 193 14.82 1.56 10.62
C GLU A 193 15.86 0.76 11.41
N ILE A 194 15.55 0.30 12.62
CA ILE A 194 16.47 -0.39 13.52
C ILE A 194 16.59 -1.91 13.25
N PRO A 195 15.52 -2.75 13.28
CA PRO A 195 15.70 -4.21 13.12
C PRO A 195 16.22 -4.56 11.73
N PRO A 196 17.28 -5.36 11.57
CA PRO A 196 17.91 -5.57 10.27
C PRO A 196 16.95 -6.16 9.23
N LEU A 197 17.19 -5.83 7.96
CA LEU A 197 16.47 -6.44 6.84
C LEU A 197 16.99 -7.87 6.61
N ARG A 198 16.08 -8.82 6.37
CA ARG A 198 16.40 -10.22 6.05
C ARG A 198 15.61 -10.69 4.82
N TYR A 199 15.97 -10.15 3.65
CA TYR A 199 15.31 -10.49 2.38
C TYR A 199 15.38 -11.99 2.04
N GLU A 200 16.47 -12.64 2.43
CA GLU A 200 16.70 -14.08 2.21
C GLU A 200 15.57 -14.98 2.74
N TRP A 201 14.84 -14.55 3.77
CA TRP A 201 13.71 -15.33 4.29
C TRP A 201 12.53 -15.31 3.34
N ALA A 202 12.21 -14.17 2.73
CA ALA A 202 11.16 -14.09 1.72
C ALA A 202 11.57 -14.89 0.47
N TYR A 203 12.85 -14.84 0.07
CA TYR A 203 13.35 -15.64 -1.06
C TYR A 203 13.27 -17.14 -0.78
N ARG A 204 13.71 -17.54 0.41
CA ARG A 204 13.64 -18.93 0.86
C ARG A 204 12.19 -19.40 0.91
N LEU A 205 11.28 -18.58 1.44
CA LEU A 205 9.85 -18.86 1.47
C LEU A 205 9.31 -19.10 0.04
N LYS A 206 9.63 -18.22 -0.92
CA LYS A 206 9.17 -18.37 -2.31
C LYS A 206 9.71 -19.65 -2.96
N ARG A 207 10.98 -19.99 -2.72
CA ARG A 207 11.58 -21.24 -3.25
C ARG A 207 10.93 -22.49 -2.66
N GLU A 208 10.66 -22.49 -1.36
CA GLU A 208 10.07 -23.64 -0.65
C GLU A 208 8.56 -23.77 -0.89
N ARG A 209 7.85 -22.67 -1.18
CA ARG A 209 6.41 -22.61 -1.47
C ARG A 209 6.16 -21.92 -2.81
N PRO A 210 6.54 -22.53 -3.95
CA PRO A 210 6.45 -21.91 -5.27
C PRO A 210 5.01 -21.55 -5.67
N GLN A 211 4.01 -22.22 -5.09
CA GLN A 211 2.59 -21.96 -5.30
C GLN A 211 2.08 -20.66 -4.67
N LEU A 212 2.80 -20.09 -3.70
CA LEU A 212 2.41 -18.83 -3.06
C LEU A 212 2.94 -17.64 -3.84
N THR A 213 2.17 -16.55 -3.90
CA THR A 213 2.62 -15.24 -4.38
C THR A 213 3.26 -14.46 -3.24
N ILE A 214 4.55 -14.17 -3.36
CA ILE A 214 5.31 -13.43 -2.35
C ILE A 214 5.63 -12.03 -2.87
N SER A 215 5.15 -11.00 -2.16
CA SER A 215 5.51 -9.61 -2.42
C SER A 215 6.49 -9.11 -1.35
N LEU A 216 7.70 -8.76 -1.76
CA LEU A 216 8.74 -8.30 -0.83
C LEU A 216 8.55 -6.82 -0.47
N ASN A 217 8.66 -6.50 0.81
CA ASN A 217 8.58 -5.13 1.32
C ASN A 217 9.73 -4.81 2.30
N GLY A 218 10.09 -3.52 2.36
CA GLY A 218 11.04 -2.95 3.32
C GLY A 218 12.38 -2.61 2.68
N GLY A 219 12.88 -1.40 2.89
CA GLY A 219 14.24 -1.01 2.48
C GLY A 219 14.53 -0.88 0.97
N ILE A 220 13.56 -1.15 0.10
CA ILE A 220 13.72 -1.05 -1.37
C ILE A 220 13.77 0.43 -1.77
N ALA A 221 14.93 0.88 -2.28
CA ALA A 221 15.25 2.30 -2.44
C ALA A 221 15.51 2.75 -3.89
N ASP A 222 15.72 1.84 -4.83
CA ASP A 222 16.07 2.15 -6.22
C ASP A 222 15.63 1.05 -7.21
N LEU A 223 15.82 1.31 -8.49
CA LEU A 223 15.43 0.40 -9.59
C LEU A 223 16.27 -0.88 -9.63
N GLU A 224 17.54 -0.81 -9.22
CA GLU A 224 18.43 -1.97 -9.20
C GLU A 224 18.00 -2.97 -8.13
N ALA A 225 17.66 -2.48 -6.93
CA ALA A 225 17.08 -3.28 -5.86
C ALA A 225 15.75 -3.91 -6.31
N ILE A 226 14.87 -3.15 -6.94
CA ILE A 226 13.60 -3.67 -7.49
C ILE A 226 13.87 -4.82 -8.47
N ALA A 227 14.73 -4.60 -9.46
CA ALA A 227 15.07 -5.62 -10.45
C ALA A 227 15.68 -6.87 -9.80
N THR A 228 16.60 -6.68 -8.84
CA THR A 228 17.24 -7.77 -8.09
C THR A 228 16.21 -8.60 -7.34
N HIS A 229 15.33 -7.95 -6.58
CA HIS A 229 14.30 -8.63 -5.79
C HIS A 229 13.33 -9.42 -6.69
N LEU A 230 12.93 -8.87 -7.84
CA LEU A 230 12.03 -9.54 -8.78
C LEU A 230 12.64 -10.76 -9.47
N THR A 231 13.94 -11.02 -9.32
CA THR A 231 14.54 -12.31 -9.71
C THR A 231 14.29 -13.42 -8.68
N GLN A 232 13.90 -13.08 -7.45
CA GLN A 232 13.75 -13.99 -6.32
C GLN A 232 12.31 -14.15 -5.83
N VAL A 233 11.45 -13.15 -6.05
CA VAL A 233 10.04 -13.10 -5.62
C VAL A 233 9.13 -12.61 -6.75
N ASP A 234 7.82 -12.77 -6.57
CA ASP A 234 6.83 -12.45 -7.61
C ASP A 234 6.58 -10.95 -7.76
N ALA A 235 6.63 -10.21 -6.65
CA ALA A 235 6.32 -8.78 -6.60
C ALA A 235 7.16 -8.03 -5.58
N VAL A 236 7.19 -6.70 -5.70
CA VAL A 236 7.75 -5.80 -4.69
C VAL A 236 6.72 -4.75 -4.28
N MET A 237 6.81 -4.33 -3.02
CA MET A 237 6.00 -3.27 -2.44
C MET A 237 6.88 -2.11 -1.98
N LEU A 238 6.70 -0.94 -2.59
CA LEU A 238 7.38 0.28 -2.22
C LEU A 238 6.62 1.01 -1.10
N GLY A 239 7.29 1.27 0.01
CA GLY A 239 6.74 2.07 1.11
C GLY A 239 7.18 3.52 1.00
N ARG A 240 7.98 3.97 1.97
CA ARG A 240 8.45 5.36 2.08
C ARG A 240 9.09 5.92 0.82
N ALA A 241 9.77 5.08 0.03
CA ALA A 241 10.39 5.51 -1.21
C ALA A 241 9.35 6.07 -2.21
N ALA A 242 8.18 5.43 -2.34
CA ALA A 242 7.10 5.90 -3.21
C ALA A 242 6.53 7.26 -2.79
N TYR A 243 6.58 7.61 -1.50
CA TYR A 243 6.07 8.88 -0.99
C TYR A 243 7.14 10.00 -0.99
N HIS A 244 8.38 9.67 -0.63
CA HIS A 244 9.47 10.65 -0.51
C HIS A 244 10.12 10.99 -1.86
N ASP A 245 10.25 9.99 -2.76
CA ASP A 245 10.66 10.15 -4.15
C ASP A 245 9.64 9.44 -5.08
N PRO A 246 8.44 10.00 -5.26
CA PRO A 246 7.40 9.41 -6.12
C PRO A 246 7.83 9.25 -7.57
N TYR A 247 8.89 9.92 -8.02
CA TYR A 247 9.41 9.68 -9.37
C TYR A 247 10.12 8.32 -9.49
N LEU A 248 10.65 7.75 -8.40
CA LEU A 248 11.09 6.35 -8.38
C LEU A 248 9.93 5.40 -8.70
N LEU A 249 8.75 5.64 -8.13
CA LEU A 249 7.56 4.83 -8.39
C LEU A 249 7.21 4.84 -9.89
N HIS A 250 7.23 6.02 -10.53
CA HIS A 250 6.99 6.12 -11.97
C HIS A 250 8.03 5.38 -12.81
N ARG A 251 9.32 5.55 -12.49
CA ARG A 251 10.40 4.86 -13.20
C ARG A 251 10.29 3.34 -13.07
N ALA A 252 9.93 2.84 -11.89
CA ALA A 252 9.75 1.42 -11.64
C ALA A 252 8.58 0.84 -12.46
N ASP A 253 7.43 1.51 -12.45
CA ASP A 253 6.26 1.08 -13.22
C ASP A 253 6.54 1.10 -14.73
N ALA A 254 7.14 2.17 -15.25
CA ALA A 254 7.52 2.28 -16.66
C ALA A 254 8.50 1.18 -17.10
N GLN A 255 9.51 0.89 -16.26
CA GLN A 255 10.47 -0.20 -16.51
C GLN A 255 9.77 -1.56 -16.55
N LEU A 256 8.82 -1.82 -15.66
CA LEU A 256 8.07 -3.09 -15.61
C LEU A 256 7.09 -3.23 -16.77
N ALA A 257 6.49 -2.13 -17.22
CA ALA A 257 5.57 -2.09 -18.35
C ALA A 257 6.28 -2.04 -19.71
N GLY A 258 7.59 -1.81 -19.75
CA GLY A 258 8.33 -1.58 -21.00
C GLY A 258 7.94 -0.28 -21.71
N THR A 259 7.50 0.73 -20.95
CA THR A 259 7.06 2.03 -21.50
C THR A 259 8.11 3.12 -21.28
N GLN A 260 7.98 4.21 -22.02
CA GLN A 260 8.86 5.36 -21.88
C GLN A 260 8.57 6.12 -20.58
N VAL A 261 9.63 6.47 -19.84
CA VAL A 261 9.54 7.35 -18.68
C VAL A 261 9.14 8.76 -19.12
N ARG A 262 8.11 9.31 -18.48
CA ARG A 262 7.58 10.65 -18.76
C ARG A 262 8.22 11.73 -17.88
N PRO A 263 8.34 12.97 -18.36
CA PRO A 263 8.77 14.10 -17.53
C PRO A 263 7.87 14.33 -16.32
N ARG A 264 8.47 14.78 -15.20
CA ARG A 264 7.76 15.12 -13.95
C ARG A 264 6.63 16.13 -14.15
N GLU A 265 6.85 17.13 -15.00
CA GLU A 265 5.87 18.17 -15.33
C GLU A 265 4.62 17.59 -15.99
N GLU A 266 4.81 16.67 -16.95
CA GLU A 266 3.72 15.99 -17.63
C GLU A 266 2.90 15.14 -16.64
N LEU A 267 3.59 14.40 -15.77
CA LEU A 267 2.95 13.61 -14.71
C LEU A 267 2.14 14.49 -13.77
N LEU A 268 2.68 15.62 -13.32
CA LEU A 268 1.93 16.50 -12.42
C LEU A 268 0.73 17.12 -13.12
N ARG A 269 0.87 17.58 -14.37
CA ARG A 269 -0.25 18.12 -15.16
C ARG A 269 -1.34 17.09 -15.44
N ALA A 270 -0.99 15.81 -15.57
CA ALA A 270 -1.98 14.74 -15.69
C ALA A 270 -2.86 14.59 -14.44
N LEU A 271 -2.45 15.09 -13.28
CA LEU A 271 -3.28 15.13 -12.07
C LEU A 271 -4.30 16.29 -12.08
N ARG A 272 -4.15 17.28 -12.98
CA ARG A 272 -4.99 18.49 -13.00
C ARG A 272 -6.50 18.21 -12.98
N PRO A 273 -7.07 17.30 -13.80
CA PRO A 273 -8.51 17.06 -13.80
C PRO A 273 -9.02 16.58 -12.43
N TYR A 274 -8.22 15.76 -11.74
CA TYR A 274 -8.53 15.31 -10.39
C TYR A 274 -8.54 16.48 -9.40
N VAL A 275 -7.53 17.35 -9.45
CA VAL A 275 -7.44 18.51 -8.56
C VAL A 275 -8.62 19.46 -8.76
N GLU A 276 -8.94 19.80 -10.01
CA GLU A 276 -10.05 20.70 -10.33
C GLU A 276 -11.40 20.11 -9.89
N ALA A 277 -11.62 18.80 -10.10
CA ALA A 277 -12.83 18.13 -9.64
C ALA A 277 -12.94 18.09 -8.11
N ALA A 278 -11.84 17.85 -7.39
CA ALA A 278 -11.82 17.85 -5.93
C ALA A 278 -12.06 19.25 -5.35
N LEU A 279 -11.46 20.30 -5.95
CA LEU A 279 -11.71 21.69 -5.57
C LEU A 279 -13.18 22.08 -5.76
N ALA A 280 -13.81 21.64 -6.87
CA ALA A 280 -15.22 21.88 -7.12
C ALA A 280 -16.15 21.21 -6.08
N ARG A 281 -15.69 20.10 -5.46
CA ARG A 281 -16.37 19.46 -4.32
C ARG A 281 -16.05 20.09 -2.96
N GLY A 282 -15.26 21.17 -2.92
CA GLY A 282 -14.89 21.88 -1.69
C GLY A 282 -13.67 21.30 -0.96
N VAL A 283 -12.92 20.36 -1.56
CA VAL A 283 -11.66 19.86 -0.97
C VAL A 283 -10.60 20.95 -1.07
N ALA A 284 -10.00 21.34 0.05
CA ALA A 284 -8.92 22.34 0.04
C ALA A 284 -7.64 21.79 -0.62
N LEU A 285 -6.98 22.61 -1.45
CA LEU A 285 -5.79 22.24 -2.22
C LEU A 285 -4.67 21.58 -1.39
N LYS A 286 -4.45 22.05 -0.15
CA LYS A 286 -3.45 21.50 0.78
C LYS A 286 -3.60 19.99 1.03
N HIS A 287 -4.81 19.46 0.98
CA HIS A 287 -5.06 18.03 1.18
C HIS A 287 -4.58 17.19 0.01
N ILE A 288 -4.40 17.79 -1.17
CA ILE A 288 -3.90 17.11 -2.36
C ILE A 288 -2.40 17.38 -2.53
N THR A 289 -1.99 18.65 -2.49
CA THR A 289 -0.61 19.03 -2.82
C THR A 289 0.42 18.57 -1.79
N ARG A 290 0.01 18.24 -0.56
CA ARG A 290 0.90 17.60 0.43
C ARG A 290 1.49 16.27 -0.06
N HIS A 291 0.84 15.59 -1.01
CA HIS A 291 1.28 14.30 -1.54
C HIS A 291 2.22 14.42 -2.74
N VAL A 292 2.32 15.60 -3.38
CA VAL A 292 3.18 15.80 -4.56
C VAL A 292 4.54 16.42 -4.23
N LEU A 293 4.78 16.81 -2.97
CA LEU A 293 5.97 17.54 -2.51
C LEU A 293 7.30 16.80 -2.76
N GLY A 294 7.25 15.47 -2.88
CA GLY A 294 8.40 14.61 -3.17
C GLY A 294 8.76 14.54 -4.66
N LEU A 295 7.90 14.99 -5.58
CA LEU A 295 8.07 14.75 -7.03
C LEU A 295 9.41 15.26 -7.58
N TYR A 296 9.90 16.39 -7.06
CA TYR A 296 11.19 16.99 -7.43
C TYR A 296 12.29 16.77 -6.38
N ALA A 297 12.22 15.68 -5.60
CA ALA A 297 13.28 15.32 -4.65
C ALA A 297 14.64 15.18 -5.36
N GLY A 298 15.65 15.85 -4.81
CA GLY A 298 17.01 15.86 -5.38
C GLY A 298 17.15 16.54 -6.73
N GLN A 299 16.13 17.24 -7.24
CA GLN A 299 16.17 17.95 -8.52
C GLN A 299 16.45 19.44 -8.34
N PRO A 300 17.07 20.12 -9.34
CA PRO A 300 17.11 21.58 -9.41
C PRO A 300 15.70 22.19 -9.26
N GLY A 301 15.59 23.30 -8.53
CA GLY A 301 14.31 23.95 -8.25
C GLY A 301 13.34 23.18 -7.33
N GLY A 302 13.64 21.93 -6.97
CA GLY A 302 12.76 21.09 -6.15
C GLY A 302 12.48 21.65 -4.74
N ARG A 303 13.45 22.36 -4.15
CA ARG A 303 13.24 23.08 -2.88
C ARG A 303 12.20 24.19 -3.03
N GLN A 304 12.32 24.99 -4.10
CA GLN A 304 11.41 26.11 -4.36
C GLN A 304 10.01 25.61 -4.73
N PHE A 305 9.91 24.55 -5.53
CA PHE A 305 8.64 23.85 -5.80
C PHE A 305 7.91 23.47 -4.51
N ARG A 306 8.62 22.81 -3.58
CA ARG A 306 8.05 22.44 -2.29
C ARG A 306 7.63 23.64 -1.47
N GLN A 307 8.47 24.68 -1.42
CA GLN A 307 8.20 25.90 -0.68
C GLN A 307 6.92 26.60 -1.16
N ILE A 308 6.79 26.82 -2.47
CA ILE A 308 5.61 27.46 -3.08
C ILE A 308 4.32 26.72 -2.71
N LEU A 309 4.31 25.39 -2.82
CA LEU A 309 3.14 24.59 -2.46
C LEU A 309 2.84 24.65 -0.97
N SER A 310 3.86 24.54 -0.12
CA SER A 310 3.68 24.48 1.34
C SER A 310 3.17 25.81 1.92
N GLU A 311 3.68 26.93 1.40
CA GLU A 311 3.29 28.29 1.84
C GLU A 311 1.99 28.79 1.19
N GLY A 312 1.64 28.28 0.01
CA GLY A 312 0.49 28.75 -0.76
C GLY A 312 -0.79 27.91 -0.57
N ALA A 313 -0.67 26.59 -0.43
CA ALA A 313 -1.83 25.68 -0.61
C ALA A 313 -2.87 25.74 0.52
N HIS A 314 -2.50 26.31 1.68
CA HIS A 314 -3.41 26.48 2.81
C HIS A 314 -4.21 27.79 2.76
N ARG A 315 -3.91 28.70 1.82
CA ARG A 315 -4.55 30.01 1.71
C ARG A 315 -5.96 29.89 1.08
N PRO A 316 -6.93 30.72 1.47
CA PRO A 316 -8.23 30.78 0.82
C PRO A 316 -8.10 31.05 -0.68
N GLY A 317 -8.86 30.33 -1.51
CA GLY A 317 -8.84 30.47 -2.97
C GLY A 317 -7.63 29.84 -3.67
N ALA A 318 -6.78 29.08 -2.95
CA ALA A 318 -5.69 28.35 -3.59
C ALA A 318 -6.22 27.31 -4.59
N ASP A 319 -5.75 27.38 -5.84
CA ASP A 319 -6.21 26.57 -6.97
C ASP A 319 -5.04 25.99 -7.78
N TRP A 320 -5.34 25.44 -8.96
CA TRP A 320 -4.34 24.87 -9.87
C TRP A 320 -3.23 25.87 -10.27
N SER A 321 -3.49 27.18 -10.28
CA SER A 321 -2.48 28.18 -10.63
C SER A 321 -1.26 28.15 -9.70
N LEU A 322 -1.44 27.74 -8.43
CA LEU A 322 -0.33 27.57 -7.49
C LEU A 322 0.60 26.42 -7.92
N VAL A 323 0.03 25.34 -8.47
CA VAL A 323 0.79 24.18 -8.96
C VAL A 323 1.61 24.57 -10.19
N GLU A 324 1.04 25.32 -11.13
CA GLU A 324 1.79 25.84 -12.29
C GLU A 324 2.92 26.79 -11.86
N ARG A 325 2.69 27.66 -10.86
CA ARG A 325 3.78 28.48 -10.29
C ARG A 325 4.89 27.64 -9.68
N ALA A 326 4.54 26.56 -8.98
CA ALA A 326 5.53 25.64 -8.43
C ALA A 326 6.31 24.93 -9.54
N LEU A 327 5.65 24.49 -10.61
CA LEU A 327 6.28 23.87 -11.79
C LEU A 327 7.28 24.82 -12.47
N ALA A 328 6.90 26.08 -12.68
CA ALA A 328 7.78 27.08 -13.28
C ALA A 328 9.08 27.28 -12.50
N ALA A 329 9.06 27.10 -11.17
CA ALA A 329 10.25 27.18 -10.31
C ALA A 329 11.19 25.97 -10.44
N THR A 330 10.80 24.90 -11.12
CA THR A 330 11.62 23.69 -11.32
C THR A 330 12.54 23.76 -12.54
N GLY A 331 12.42 24.83 -13.35
CA GLY A 331 13.38 25.12 -14.42
C GLY A 331 13.39 24.09 -15.55
N ALA A 332 12.22 23.64 -16.02
CA ALA A 332 12.15 23.00 -17.33
C ALA A 332 12.47 24.06 -18.41
N PRO A 333 13.45 23.84 -19.32
CA PRO A 333 13.45 24.57 -20.56
C PRO A 333 12.11 24.28 -21.24
N LEU A 334 11.39 25.32 -21.65
CA LEU A 334 10.31 25.19 -22.63
C LEU A 334 10.90 24.42 -23.81
N THR A 335 10.53 23.15 -23.99
CA THR A 335 10.80 22.44 -25.24
C THR A 335 10.06 23.23 -26.31
N ALA A 336 10.80 24.02 -27.07
CA ALA A 336 10.30 24.68 -28.26
C ALA A 336 9.73 23.59 -29.16
N ALA A 337 8.46 23.76 -29.52
CA ALA A 337 7.86 23.02 -30.61
C ALA A 337 8.75 23.17 -31.86
N ALA A 338 9.11 22.04 -32.45
CA ALA A 338 9.61 21.94 -33.80
C ALA A 338 8.67 21.01 -34.57
#